data_AF-A0AAC9W0F3-F1
#
_entry.id   AF-A0AAC9W0F3-F1
#
_cell.length_a   1.000
_cell.length_b   1.000
_cell.length_c   1.000
_cell.angle_alpha   90.00
_cell.angle_beta   90.00
_cell.angle_gamma   90.00
#
_symmetry.space_group_name_H-M   'P 1'
#
loop_
_entity.id
_entity.type
_entity.pdbx_description
1 polymer ?
#
loop_
_entity_poly.entity_id
_entity_poly.type
_entity_poly.pdbx_seq_one_letter_code
_entity_poly.pdbx_strand_id
1 'polypeptide(L)'
;MFSMGAVLKKVGFIIFIFAWLIEIGTQASVSDVIKNNEKKEMQSVDATVFVFTYRLMREMEKVFQPIIASPKQVMHSLCGFPVMHSRQLVYGYVAFYDDIILQDIMAFNKSLSVHYKSVVGPLTAQILQHLQNHRKLMEKARILDLSVNVVEALLIDESFKMDVLLSKVGTEISSSVFDTFYEVDMRKLNQISADIKSGLKKKCVPYSSIEKLL
;
A
#
# COMPACT_ATOMS: atom_id res chain seq x y z
N MET A 1 -36.38 27.60 -65.86
CA MET A 1 -36.35 26.27 -65.25
C MET A 1 -35.29 26.31 -64.15
N PHE A 2 -35.74 26.35 -62.89
CA PHE A 2 -35.08 26.20 -61.57
C PHE A 2 -33.54 26.36 -61.50
N SER A 3 -32.89 27.28 -60.76
CA SER A 3 -33.14 27.98 -59.49
C SER A 3 -33.64 27.10 -58.34
N MET A 4 -32.71 26.44 -57.66
CA MET A 4 -32.79 25.92 -56.29
C MET A 4 -31.37 25.46 -55.90
N GLY A 5 -30.76 25.82 -54.79
CA GLY A 5 -31.18 26.67 -53.70
C GLY A 5 -30.00 26.94 -52.77
N ALA A 6 -29.98 28.12 -52.18
CA ALA A 6 -29.26 28.39 -50.95
C ALA A 6 -30.32 28.61 -49.87
N VAL A 7 -30.33 27.79 -48.80
CA VAL A 7 -30.75 28.11 -47.41
C VAL A 7 -30.34 26.88 -46.58
N LEU A 8 -29.21 26.90 -45.88
CA LEU A 8 -29.00 27.39 -44.50
C LEU A 8 -29.28 26.33 -43.41
N LYS A 9 -28.20 25.89 -42.76
CA LYS A 9 -28.04 25.65 -41.30
C LYS A 9 -26.52 25.54 -41.07
N LYS A 10 -25.76 26.61 -40.75
CA LYS A 10 -25.54 27.20 -39.40
C LYS A 10 -25.76 26.12 -38.32
N VAL A 11 -24.75 25.65 -37.60
CA VAL A 11 -23.92 26.35 -36.60
C VAL A 11 -22.59 25.55 -36.45
N GLY A 12 -21.41 26.13 -36.72
CA GLY A 12 -20.46 26.69 -35.71
C GLY A 12 -19.45 25.60 -35.29
N PHE A 13 -18.13 25.66 -35.50
CA PHE A 13 -17.19 26.76 -35.37
C PHE A 13 -15.90 26.46 -36.18
N ILE A 14 -15.25 27.52 -36.65
CA ILE A 14 -14.00 27.60 -37.40
C ILE A 14 -12.81 27.58 -36.42
N ILE A 15 -11.64 27.07 -36.85
CA ILE A 15 -10.27 27.63 -36.69
C ILE A 15 -9.29 26.48 -37.05
N PHE A 16 -8.70 26.45 -38.27
CA PHE A 16 -7.37 27.01 -38.61
C PHE A 16 -6.30 26.58 -37.58
N ILE A 17 -5.24 25.86 -37.94
CA ILE A 17 -4.05 26.42 -38.59
C ILE A 17 -3.28 25.30 -39.30
N PHE A 18 -2.89 25.58 -40.53
CA PHE A 18 -1.93 24.82 -41.34
C PHE A 18 -0.51 24.93 -40.76
N ALA A 19 0.17 23.78 -40.78
CA ALA A 19 1.58 23.55 -41.10
C ALA A 19 2.67 24.45 -40.48
N TRP A 20 3.57 23.79 -39.75
CA TRP A 20 5.05 23.93 -39.67
C TRP A 20 5.46 22.77 -38.74
N LEU A 21 6.27 21.77 -39.07
CA LEU A 21 7.49 21.67 -39.85
C LEU A 21 7.61 20.24 -40.41
N ILE A 22 8.20 20.13 -41.60
CA ILE A 22 8.76 18.88 -42.12
C ILE A 22 10.06 18.64 -41.37
N GLU A 23 10.16 17.55 -40.62
CA GLU A 23 11.42 16.87 -40.39
C GLU A 23 11.19 15.37 -40.25
N ILE A 24 12.00 14.62 -41.00
CA ILE A 24 11.92 13.18 -41.22
C ILE A 24 12.26 12.46 -39.91
N GLY A 25 11.28 11.81 -39.30
CA GLY A 25 11.47 10.94 -38.14
C GLY A 25 10.36 9.91 -38.10
N THR A 26 10.74 8.64 -38.24
CA THR A 26 9.93 7.42 -38.08
C THR A 26 8.59 7.64 -37.37
N GLN A 27 7.48 7.45 -38.10
CA GLN A 27 6.15 7.33 -37.50
C GLN A 27 6.14 6.11 -36.57
N ALA A 28 6.44 6.32 -35.28
CA ALA A 28 5.99 5.42 -34.24
C ALA A 28 4.48 5.33 -34.41
N SER A 29 3.96 4.12 -34.66
CA SER A 29 2.52 3.95 -34.86
C SER A 29 1.80 4.50 -33.64
N VAL A 30 0.64 5.13 -33.81
CA VAL A 30 -0.16 5.62 -32.68
C VAL A 30 -0.41 4.48 -31.66
N SER A 31 -0.46 3.23 -32.12
CA SER A 31 -0.46 2.02 -31.28
C SER A 31 0.83 1.85 -30.46
N ASP A 32 2.01 2.10 -31.02
CA ASP A 32 3.28 2.06 -30.29
C ASP A 32 3.42 3.22 -29.30
N VAL A 33 2.92 4.41 -29.63
CA VAL A 33 2.87 5.54 -28.69
C VAL A 33 1.92 5.24 -27.53
N ILE A 34 0.74 4.68 -27.81
CA ILE A 34 -0.25 4.27 -26.79
C ILE A 34 0.31 3.14 -25.91
N LYS A 35 0.92 2.09 -26.48
CA LYS A 35 1.56 1.00 -25.72
C LYS A 35 2.76 1.48 -24.91
N ASN A 36 3.54 2.42 -25.45
CA ASN A 36 4.67 3.01 -24.73
C ASN A 36 4.19 3.89 -23.55
N ASN A 37 3.01 4.51 -23.69
CA ASN A 37 2.39 5.26 -22.60
C ASN A 37 1.82 4.33 -21.52
N GLU A 38 1.12 3.25 -21.91
CA GLU A 38 0.57 2.25 -20.98
C GLU A 38 1.68 1.56 -20.17
N LYS A 39 2.80 1.19 -20.79
CA LYS A 39 3.94 0.58 -20.09
C LYS A 39 4.58 1.54 -19.08
N LYS A 40 4.77 2.81 -19.44
CA LYS A 40 5.30 3.83 -18.54
C LYS A 40 4.34 4.11 -17.38
N GLU A 41 3.04 4.15 -17.67
CA GLU A 41 2.00 4.33 -16.67
C GLU A 41 1.95 3.15 -15.70
N MET A 42 2.02 1.91 -16.18
CA MET A 42 2.12 0.72 -15.32
C MET A 42 3.36 0.74 -14.43
N GLN A 43 4.52 1.12 -14.98
CA GLN A 43 5.76 1.28 -14.19
C GLN A 43 5.61 2.37 -13.12
N SER A 44 4.92 3.46 -13.47
CA SER A 44 4.68 4.58 -12.55
C SER A 44 3.71 4.24 -11.43
N VAL A 45 2.63 3.52 -11.74
CA VAL A 45 1.71 2.95 -10.75
C VAL A 45 2.44 1.98 -9.83
N ASP A 46 3.22 1.05 -10.38
CA ASP A 46 3.96 0.06 -9.60
C ASP A 46 4.97 0.69 -8.63
N ALA A 47 5.71 1.70 -9.09
CA ALA A 47 6.63 2.47 -8.24
C ALA A 47 5.87 3.25 -7.14
N THR A 48 4.74 3.85 -7.47
CA THR A 48 3.92 4.62 -6.52
C THR A 48 3.34 3.73 -5.42
N VAL A 49 2.77 2.58 -5.80
CA VAL A 49 2.25 1.58 -4.85
C VAL A 49 3.37 1.04 -3.96
N PHE A 50 4.54 0.76 -4.53
CA PHE A 50 5.70 0.33 -3.76
C PHE A 50 6.12 1.35 -2.71
N VAL A 51 6.32 2.62 -3.07
CA VAL A 51 6.77 3.66 -2.14
C VAL A 51 5.73 3.88 -1.03
N PHE A 52 4.45 3.96 -1.40
CA PHE A 52 3.36 4.10 -0.44
C PHE A 52 3.37 2.94 0.57
N THR A 53 3.45 1.71 0.07
CA THR A 53 3.47 0.50 0.91
C THR A 53 4.69 0.48 1.82
N TYR A 54 5.89 0.80 1.32
CA TYR A 54 7.10 0.85 2.13
C TYR A 54 6.93 1.85 3.29
N ARG A 55 6.43 3.06 2.99
CA ARG A 55 6.21 4.10 4.01
C ARG A 55 5.16 3.66 5.03
N LEU A 56 4.07 3.05 4.58
CA LEU A 56 3.02 2.50 5.43
C LEU A 56 3.58 1.46 6.41
N MET A 57 4.38 0.52 5.91
CA MET A 57 5.02 -0.51 6.73
C MET A 57 5.98 0.11 7.76
N ARG A 58 6.75 1.13 7.39
CA ARG A 58 7.63 1.85 8.35
C ARG A 58 6.86 2.56 9.45
N GLU A 59 5.74 3.19 9.14
CA GLU A 59 4.89 3.80 10.17
C GLU A 59 4.26 2.76 11.09
N MET A 60 3.86 1.60 10.54
CA MET A 60 3.37 0.48 11.35
C MET A 60 4.45 -0.07 12.29
N GLU A 61 5.67 -0.28 11.80
CA GLU A 61 6.79 -0.76 12.61
C GLU A 61 7.05 0.16 13.81
N LYS A 62 7.03 1.49 13.62
CA LYS A 62 7.16 2.46 14.72
C LYS A 62 6.12 2.27 15.83
N VAL A 63 4.93 1.79 15.47
CA VAL A 63 3.85 1.52 16.43
C VAL A 63 4.00 0.12 17.02
N PHE A 64 4.25 -0.91 16.22
CA PHE A 64 4.26 -2.30 16.67
C PHE A 64 5.54 -2.70 17.41
N GLN A 65 6.71 -2.17 17.04
CA GLN A 65 7.98 -2.46 17.72
C GLN A 65 7.91 -2.26 19.25
N PRO A 66 7.50 -1.08 19.77
CA PRO A 66 7.39 -0.91 21.22
C PRO A 66 6.30 -1.79 21.87
N ILE A 67 5.25 -2.15 21.12
CA ILE A 67 4.20 -3.07 21.60
C ILE A 67 4.75 -4.50 21.73
N ILE A 68 5.54 -4.94 20.74
CA ILE A 68 6.19 -6.25 20.69
C ILE A 68 7.30 -6.36 21.74
N ALA A 69 8.06 -5.29 21.96
CA ALA A 69 9.11 -5.22 22.97
C ALA A 69 8.57 -5.37 24.41
N SER A 70 7.34 -4.91 24.67
CA SER A 70 6.76 -4.87 26.02
C SER A 70 5.25 -5.19 26.04
N PRO A 71 4.84 -6.38 25.58
CA PRO A 71 3.43 -6.67 25.30
C PRO A 71 2.57 -6.68 26.57
N LYS A 72 3.12 -7.17 27.69
CA LYS A 72 2.42 -7.18 28.99
C LYS A 72 2.13 -5.75 29.47
N GLN A 73 3.15 -4.89 29.47
CA GLN A 73 3.03 -3.51 29.96
C GLN A 73 2.11 -2.69 29.06
N VAL A 74 2.26 -2.81 27.75
CA VAL A 74 1.44 -2.04 26.80
C VAL A 74 -0.01 -2.51 26.82
N MET A 75 -0.27 -3.83 26.82
CA MET A 75 -1.64 -4.33 26.91
C MET A 75 -2.30 -3.98 28.26
N HIS A 76 -1.55 -4.01 29.36
CA HIS A 76 -2.06 -3.54 30.65
C HIS A 76 -2.45 -2.06 30.60
N SER A 77 -1.61 -1.20 30.01
CA SER A 77 -1.90 0.22 29.84
C SER A 77 -3.10 0.49 28.92
N LEU A 78 -3.30 -0.33 27.89
CA LEU A 78 -4.41 -0.17 26.94
C LEU A 78 -5.74 -0.67 27.51
N CYS A 79 -5.71 -1.82 28.20
CA CYS A 79 -6.90 -2.49 28.71
C CYS A 79 -7.32 -2.00 30.10
N GLY A 80 -6.40 -1.46 30.90
CA GLY A 80 -6.63 -1.09 32.30
C GLY A 80 -6.60 -2.28 33.27
N PHE A 81 -6.25 -3.48 32.80
CA PHE A 81 -6.10 -4.69 33.62
C PHE A 81 -5.08 -5.66 32.99
N PRO A 82 -4.47 -6.58 33.78
CA PRO A 82 -3.51 -7.55 33.26
C PRO A 82 -4.12 -8.46 32.19
N VAL A 83 -3.46 -8.56 31.03
CA VAL A 83 -3.90 -9.42 29.93
C VAL A 83 -3.04 -10.69 29.88
N MET A 84 -3.68 -11.83 30.13
CA MET A 84 -3.08 -13.15 29.95
C MET A 84 -2.74 -13.38 28.48
N HIS A 85 -1.63 -14.05 28.20
CA HIS A 85 -1.16 -14.32 26.82
C HIS A 85 -1.00 -13.06 25.95
N SER A 86 -0.76 -11.89 26.56
CA SER A 86 -0.60 -10.61 25.85
C SER A 86 0.35 -10.66 24.65
N ARG A 87 1.43 -11.45 24.74
CA ARG A 87 2.37 -11.65 23.63
C ARG A 87 1.70 -12.29 22.42
N GLN A 88 1.02 -13.43 22.62
CA GLN A 88 0.31 -14.14 21.56
C GLN A 88 -0.85 -13.30 20.99
N LEU A 89 -1.53 -12.52 21.84
CA LEU A 89 -2.56 -11.59 21.41
C LEU A 89 -1.97 -10.51 20.49
N VAL A 90 -0.85 -9.88 20.88
CA VAL A 90 -0.16 -8.88 20.07
C VAL A 90 0.30 -9.47 18.74
N TYR A 91 0.97 -10.63 18.74
CA TYR A 91 1.44 -11.27 17.51
C TYR A 91 0.28 -11.65 16.59
N GLY A 92 -0.82 -12.16 17.14
CA GLY A 92 -2.03 -12.45 16.36
C GLY A 92 -2.67 -11.19 15.79
N TYR A 93 -2.65 -10.08 16.54
CA TYR A 93 -3.17 -8.83 16.04
C TYR A 93 -2.28 -8.23 14.95
N VAL A 94 -0.95 -8.33 15.04
CA VAL A 94 -0.04 -7.89 13.98
C VAL A 94 -0.30 -8.68 12.70
N ALA A 95 -0.39 -10.01 12.77
CA ALA A 95 -0.70 -10.85 11.61
C ALA A 95 -2.07 -10.51 10.98
N PHE A 96 -3.08 -10.25 11.81
CA PHE A 96 -4.40 -9.80 11.34
C PHE A 96 -4.33 -8.42 10.68
N TYR A 97 -3.51 -7.51 11.21
CA TYR A 97 -3.38 -6.17 10.64
C TYR A 97 -2.65 -6.19 9.30
N ASP A 98 -1.68 -7.11 9.10
CA ASP A 98 -1.06 -7.32 7.79
C ASP A 98 -2.08 -7.69 6.70
N ASP A 99 -3.14 -8.44 7.04
CA ASP A 99 -4.23 -8.76 6.11
C ASP A 99 -5.05 -7.52 5.72
N ILE A 100 -5.29 -6.60 6.66
CA ILE A 100 -5.94 -5.31 6.36
C ILE A 100 -5.08 -4.50 5.39
N ILE A 101 -3.78 -4.45 5.65
CA ILE A 101 -2.84 -3.68 4.86
C ILE A 101 -2.70 -4.25 3.45
N LEU A 102 -2.68 -5.57 3.31
CA LEU A 102 -2.74 -6.24 2.01
C LEU A 102 -3.97 -5.80 1.20
N GLN A 103 -5.15 -5.75 1.82
CA GLN A 103 -6.38 -5.30 1.16
C GLN A 103 -6.30 -3.84 0.74
N ASP A 104 -5.74 -2.99 1.61
CA ASP A 104 -5.56 -1.56 1.34
C ASP A 104 -4.60 -1.29 0.17
N ILE A 105 -3.48 -2.02 0.10
CA ILE A 105 -2.52 -1.92 -0.99
C ILE A 105 -3.17 -2.34 -2.32
N MET A 106 -3.93 -3.44 -2.31
CA MET A 106 -4.62 -3.92 -3.50
C MET A 106 -5.71 -2.94 -3.97
N ALA A 107 -6.43 -2.30 -3.04
CA ALA A 107 -7.39 -1.26 -3.35
C ALA A 107 -6.72 -0.02 -3.95
N PHE A 108 -5.58 0.41 -3.39
CA PHE A 108 -4.79 1.54 -3.89
C PHE A 108 -4.20 1.26 -5.28
N ASN A 109 -3.64 0.07 -5.51
CA ASN A 109 -3.17 -0.36 -6.82
C ASN A 109 -4.29 -0.31 -7.86
N LYS A 110 -5.50 -0.76 -7.48
CA LYS A 110 -6.67 -0.72 -8.35
C LYS A 110 -7.11 0.72 -8.66
N SER A 111 -7.03 1.66 -7.70
CA SER A 111 -7.43 3.05 -7.92
C SER A 111 -6.47 3.81 -8.83
N LEU A 112 -5.20 3.40 -8.89
CA LEU A 112 -4.18 4.01 -9.75
C LEU A 112 -4.13 3.41 -11.16
N SER A 113 -4.72 2.22 -11.39
CA SER A 113 -4.67 1.55 -12.69
C SER A 113 -5.65 2.13 -13.72
N VAL A 114 -5.19 2.27 -14.96
CA VAL A 114 -6.03 2.51 -16.14
C VAL A 114 -7.08 1.40 -16.26
N HIS A 115 -8.35 1.80 -16.30
CA HIS A 115 -9.52 0.90 -16.33
C HIS A 115 -9.82 0.15 -15.02
N TYR A 116 -9.26 0.56 -13.87
CA TYR A 116 -9.53 -0.07 -12.57
C TYR A 116 -9.24 -1.58 -12.53
N LYS A 117 -8.30 -2.06 -13.35
CA LYS A 117 -7.86 -3.46 -13.34
C LYS A 117 -6.66 -3.57 -12.40
N SER A 118 -6.74 -4.41 -11.37
CA SER A 118 -5.60 -4.64 -10.48
C SER A 118 -4.51 -5.45 -11.20
N VAL A 119 -3.66 -4.79 -11.99
CA VAL A 119 -2.44 -5.40 -12.50
C VAL A 119 -1.35 -5.14 -11.47
N VAL A 120 -0.79 -6.21 -10.92
CA VAL A 120 0.30 -6.14 -9.94
C VAL A 120 1.61 -6.11 -10.70
N GLY A 121 2.35 -5.00 -10.59
CA GLY A 121 3.68 -4.90 -11.16
C GLY A 121 4.74 -5.61 -10.32
N PRO A 122 5.98 -5.75 -10.85
CA PRO A 122 7.06 -6.48 -10.19
C PRO A 122 7.51 -5.88 -8.85
N LEU A 123 7.45 -4.56 -8.66
CA LEU A 123 7.81 -3.92 -7.39
C LEU A 123 6.74 -4.18 -6.34
N THR A 124 5.48 -4.00 -6.72
CA THR A 124 4.31 -4.30 -5.88
C THR A 124 4.31 -5.78 -5.49
N ALA A 125 4.62 -6.70 -6.41
CA ALA A 125 4.71 -8.13 -6.09
C ALA A 125 5.77 -8.44 -5.01
N GLN A 126 6.94 -7.80 -5.09
CA GLN A 126 8.02 -8.01 -4.11
C GLN A 126 7.63 -7.50 -2.73
N ILE A 127 7.03 -6.31 -2.63
CA ILE A 127 6.62 -5.77 -1.32
C ILE A 127 5.43 -6.53 -0.72
N LEU A 128 4.50 -7.01 -1.56
CA LEU A 128 3.42 -7.90 -1.11
C LEU A 128 3.98 -9.24 -0.60
N GLN A 129 5.00 -9.80 -1.26
CA GLN A 129 5.66 -11.02 -0.78
C GLN A 129 6.33 -10.79 0.58
N HIS A 130 6.94 -9.61 0.78
CA HIS A 130 7.53 -9.25 2.05
C HIS A 130 6.48 -9.14 3.17
N LEU A 131 5.35 -8.46 2.91
CA LEU A 131 4.23 -8.40 3.85
C LEU A 131 3.69 -9.79 4.21
N GLN A 132 3.58 -10.70 3.23
CA GLN A 132 3.18 -12.08 3.48
C GLN A 132 4.19 -12.85 4.35
N ASN A 133 5.49 -12.60 4.18
CA ASN A 133 6.52 -13.23 5.00
C ASN A 133 6.45 -12.71 6.44
N HIS A 134 6.28 -11.40 6.63
CA HIS A 134 6.06 -10.79 7.93
C HIS A 134 4.84 -11.38 8.65
N ARG A 135 3.71 -11.50 7.95
CA ARG A 135 2.49 -12.14 8.46
C ARG A 135 2.74 -13.58 8.93
N LYS A 136 3.40 -14.40 8.09
CA LYS A 136 3.73 -15.80 8.43
C LYS A 136 4.65 -15.88 9.65
N LEU A 137 5.61 -14.98 9.75
CA LEU A 137 6.50 -14.87 10.90
C LEU A 137 5.71 -14.56 12.17
N MET A 138 4.76 -13.62 12.13
CA MET A 138 3.91 -13.27 13.26
C MET A 138 2.96 -14.40 13.67
N GLU A 139 2.35 -15.09 12.71
CA GLU A 139 1.54 -16.29 13.00
C GLU A 139 2.37 -17.38 13.65
N LYS A 140 3.58 -17.64 13.13
CA LYS A 140 4.51 -18.61 13.72
C LYS A 140 4.93 -18.20 15.12
N ALA A 141 5.24 -16.92 15.33
CA ALA A 141 5.60 -16.37 16.63
C ALA A 141 4.47 -16.56 17.65
N ARG A 142 3.22 -16.34 17.22
CA ARG A 142 2.03 -16.57 18.04
C ARG A 142 1.85 -18.04 18.41
N ILE A 143 1.88 -18.93 17.43
CA ILE A 143 1.61 -20.37 17.62
C ILE A 143 2.67 -21.01 18.52
N LEU A 144 3.94 -20.63 18.34
CA LEU A 144 5.05 -21.17 19.11
C LEU A 144 5.36 -20.40 20.41
N ASP A 145 4.59 -19.36 20.72
CA ASP A 145 4.84 -18.42 21.83
C ASP A 145 6.31 -17.97 21.92
N LEU A 146 6.87 -17.55 20.77
CA LEU A 146 8.27 -17.13 20.71
C LEU A 146 8.53 -15.95 21.65
N SER A 147 9.71 -15.92 22.27
CA SER A 147 10.10 -14.82 23.14
C SER A 147 10.23 -13.51 22.36
N VAL A 148 10.11 -12.38 23.06
CA VAL A 148 10.26 -11.05 22.47
C VAL A 148 11.59 -10.92 21.74
N ASN A 149 12.70 -11.30 22.39
CA ASN A 149 14.05 -11.20 21.81
C ASN A 149 14.19 -11.98 20.49
N VAL A 150 13.55 -13.16 20.39
CA VAL A 150 13.58 -13.96 19.15
C VAL A 150 12.79 -13.26 18.05
N VAL A 151 11.61 -12.72 18.37
CA VAL A 151 10.78 -12.02 17.39
C VAL A 151 11.42 -10.71 16.94
N GLU A 152 12.02 -9.94 17.85
CA GLU A 152 12.76 -8.72 17.52
C GLU A 152 13.93 -9.01 16.56
N ALA A 153 14.71 -10.07 16.82
CA ALA A 153 15.81 -10.45 15.92
C ALA A 153 15.30 -10.83 14.52
N LEU A 154 14.21 -11.58 14.43
CA LEU A 154 13.59 -11.96 13.16
C LEU A 154 12.99 -10.75 12.42
N LEU A 155 12.43 -9.79 13.17
CA LEU A 155 11.90 -8.54 12.61
C LEU A 155 12.99 -7.65 12.05
N ILE A 156 14.14 -7.53 12.74
CA ILE A 156 15.28 -6.75 12.25
C ILE A 156 15.76 -7.29 10.89
N ASP A 157 15.84 -8.60 10.74
CA ASP A 157 16.20 -9.25 9.47
C ASP A 157 15.18 -8.94 8.35
N GLU A 158 13.88 -9.00 8.65
CA GLU A 158 12.83 -8.64 7.70
C GLU A 158 12.85 -7.14 7.33
N SER A 159 12.97 -6.24 8.30
CA SER A 159 13.12 -4.80 8.07
C SER A 159 14.37 -4.48 7.23
N PHE A 160 15.47 -5.19 7.43
CA PHE A 160 16.69 -5.04 6.63
C PHE A 160 16.47 -5.47 5.16
N LYS A 161 15.76 -6.58 4.93
CA LYS A 161 15.39 -7.02 3.56
C LYS A 161 14.57 -5.95 2.83
N MET A 162 13.69 -5.23 3.53
CA MET A 162 12.93 -4.11 2.96
C MET A 162 13.79 -2.91 2.61
N ASP A 163 14.76 -2.55 3.45
CA ASP A 163 15.70 -1.47 3.13
C ASP A 163 16.57 -1.79 1.93
N VAL A 164 17.03 -3.05 1.83
CA VAL A 164 17.77 -3.53 0.66
C VAL A 164 16.90 -3.49 -0.60
N LEU A 165 15.61 -3.81 -0.48
CA LEU A 165 14.67 -3.72 -1.59
C LEU A 165 14.55 -2.25 -2.05
N LEU A 166 14.23 -1.33 -1.13
CA LEU A 166 14.14 0.11 -1.42
C LEU A 166 15.45 0.65 -2.01
N SER A 167 16.62 0.27 -1.49
CA SER A 167 17.90 0.78 -1.99
C SER A 167 18.19 0.33 -3.42
N LYS A 168 17.74 -0.88 -3.80
CA LYS A 168 17.89 -1.40 -5.17
C LYS A 168 16.98 -0.67 -6.16
N VAL A 169 15.79 -0.29 -5.72
CA VAL A 169 14.76 0.29 -6.60
C VAL A 169 14.69 1.81 -6.51
N GLY A 170 15.37 2.44 -5.54
CA GLY A 170 15.36 3.88 -5.31
C GLY A 170 15.84 4.73 -6.50
N THR A 171 16.77 4.19 -7.30
CA THR A 171 17.20 4.81 -8.55
C THR A 171 16.12 4.78 -9.64
N GLU A 172 15.37 3.67 -9.75
CA GLU A 172 14.26 3.47 -10.71
C GLU A 172 12.99 4.25 -10.33
N ILE A 173 12.81 4.50 -9.03
CA ILE A 173 11.67 5.21 -8.44
C ILE A 173 11.79 6.73 -8.65
N SER A 174 13.01 7.30 -8.58
CA SER A 174 13.22 8.76 -8.65
C SER A 174 12.73 9.43 -9.95
N SER A 175 12.52 8.66 -11.03
CA SER A 175 12.01 9.15 -12.32
C SER A 175 10.54 8.81 -12.60
N SER A 176 9.90 7.98 -11.75
CA SER A 176 8.69 7.24 -12.13
C SER A 176 7.55 7.36 -11.12
N VAL A 177 7.77 7.96 -9.95
CA VAL A 177 6.71 8.17 -8.97
C VAL A 177 5.81 9.30 -9.44
N PHE A 178 4.50 9.05 -9.51
CA PHE A 178 3.57 10.16 -9.62
C PHE A 178 3.65 11.02 -8.35
N ASP A 179 3.64 12.35 -8.47
CA ASP A 179 3.45 13.29 -7.33
C ASP A 179 2.13 13.09 -6.57
N THR A 180 1.35 12.08 -6.93
CA THR A 180 0.02 11.70 -6.44
C THR A 180 0.06 11.08 -5.04
N PHE A 181 0.74 11.72 -4.09
CA PHE A 181 0.40 11.56 -2.68
C PHE A 181 -0.81 12.44 -2.40
N TYR A 182 -2.02 11.88 -2.52
CA TYR A 182 -3.21 12.61 -2.10
C TYR A 182 -3.19 12.80 -0.56
N GLU A 183 -3.68 13.95 -0.09
CA GLU A 183 -3.81 14.25 1.36
C GLU A 183 -4.57 13.17 2.14
N VAL A 184 -5.46 12.44 1.48
CA VAL A 184 -6.25 11.33 2.06
C VAL A 184 -5.34 10.17 2.48
N ASP A 185 -4.34 9.84 1.67
CA ASP A 185 -3.39 8.76 1.96
C ASP A 185 -2.46 9.14 3.12
N MET A 186 -2.11 10.42 3.23
CA MET A 186 -1.34 10.97 4.36
C MET A 186 -2.16 10.99 5.67
N ARG A 187 -3.47 11.22 5.61
CA ARG A 187 -4.35 11.10 6.79
C ARG A 187 -4.37 9.68 7.35
N LYS A 188 -4.40 8.68 6.48
CA LYS A 188 -4.33 7.28 6.90
C LYS A 188 -3.03 6.99 7.64
N LEU A 189 -1.88 7.44 7.11
CA LEU A 189 -0.59 7.32 7.78
C LEU A 189 -0.60 7.97 9.18
N ASN A 190 -1.22 9.14 9.32
CA ASN A 190 -1.31 9.85 10.60
C ASN A 190 -2.22 9.17 11.63
N GLN A 191 -3.14 8.29 11.22
CA GLN A 191 -4.12 7.62 12.08
C GLN A 191 -3.70 6.21 12.51
N ILE A 192 -2.70 5.59 11.86
CA ILE A 192 -2.22 4.21 12.11
C ILE A 192 -2.04 3.93 13.60
N SER A 193 -1.37 4.82 14.33
CA SER A 193 -1.11 4.59 15.77
C SER A 193 -2.40 4.48 16.57
N ALA A 194 -3.36 5.36 16.30
CA ALA A 194 -4.65 5.35 16.99
C ALA A 194 -5.48 4.11 16.61
N ASP A 195 -5.49 3.75 15.33
CA ASP A 195 -6.24 2.59 14.81
C ASP A 195 -5.73 1.28 15.38
N ILE A 196 -4.41 1.08 15.38
CA ILE A 196 -3.76 -0.11 15.97
C ILE A 196 -4.09 -0.21 17.46
N LYS A 197 -3.90 0.88 18.23
CA LYS A 197 -4.16 0.88 19.68
C LYS A 197 -5.64 0.65 19.98
N SER A 198 -6.53 1.26 19.22
CA SER A 198 -7.99 1.06 19.33
C SER A 198 -8.38 -0.39 19.00
N GLY A 199 -7.82 -0.96 17.95
CA GLY A 199 -8.07 -2.35 17.56
C GLY A 199 -7.54 -3.35 18.59
N LEU A 200 -6.33 -3.15 19.13
CA LEU A 200 -5.81 -3.95 20.26
C LEU A 200 -6.70 -3.82 21.50
N LYS A 201 -7.17 -2.60 21.81
CA LYS A 201 -8.07 -2.36 22.94
C LYS A 201 -9.39 -3.12 22.80
N LYS A 202 -9.93 -3.25 21.59
CA LYS A 202 -11.13 -4.06 21.32
C LYS A 202 -10.93 -5.56 21.54
N LYS A 203 -9.68 -6.03 21.62
CA LYS A 203 -9.33 -7.44 21.92
C LYS A 203 -9.10 -7.68 23.41
N CYS A 204 -9.19 -6.66 24.27
CA CYS A 204 -9.10 -6.83 25.72
C CYS A 204 -10.31 -7.63 26.23
N VAL A 205 -10.08 -8.83 26.75
CA VAL A 205 -11.10 -9.64 27.43
C VAL A 205 -10.68 -9.82 28.90
N PRO A 206 -11.52 -9.42 29.88
CA PRO A 206 -11.23 -9.65 31.30
C PRO A 206 -11.19 -11.14 31.61
N TYR A 207 -10.23 -11.57 32.45
CA TYR A 207 -10.06 -12.97 32.83
C TYR A 207 -11.33 -13.61 33.41
N SER A 208 -12.11 -12.86 34.20
CA SER A 208 -13.39 -13.30 34.77
C SER A 208 -14.47 -13.65 33.73
N SER A 209 -14.26 -13.25 32.47
CA SER A 209 -15.18 -13.53 31.36
C SER A 209 -14.86 -14.86 30.67
N ILE A 210 -13.63 -15.38 30.84
CA ILE A 210 -13.18 -16.64 30.23
C ILE A 210 -13.65 -17.85 31.06
N GLU A 211 -13.68 -17.74 32.39
CA GLU A 211 -14.23 -18.79 33.28
C GLU A 211 -15.74 -18.99 33.13
N LYS A 212 -16.47 -18.02 32.57
CA LYS A 212 -17.91 -18.17 32.29
C LYS A 212 -18.21 -18.78 30.91
N LEU A 213 -17.19 -18.99 30.08
CA LEU A 213 -17.30 -19.55 28.73
C LEU A 213 -16.77 -20.99 28.62
N LEU A 214 -16.23 -21.53 29.72
CA LEU A 214 -15.86 -22.95 29.89
C LEU A 214 -16.87 -23.60 30.85
#